data_AF-A0A485CSW4-F1
#
_entry.id   AF-A0A485CSW4-F1
#
_cell.length_a   1.000
_cell.length_b   1.000
_cell.length_c   1.000
_cell.angle_alpha   90.00
_cell.angle_beta   90.00
_cell.angle_gamma   90.00
#
_symmetry.space_group_name_H-M   'P 1'
#
loop_
_entity.id
_entity.type
_entity.pdbx_description
1 polymer ?
#
loop_
_entity_poly.entity_id
_entity_poly.type
_entity_poly.pdbx_seq_one_letter_code
_entity_poly.pdbx_strand_id
1 'polypeptide(L)' 'MNKIEWGPNWEELLGGEFEKRAHDQNFNAMQKEMYGQFENTFMMYLPRLCEHCLNPSCVATCPSAPSTSVKKMALC' A
#
# COMPACT_ATOMS: atom_id res chain seq x y z
N MET A 1 -0.05 -6.11 28.52
CA MET A 1 0.77 -6.08 27.29
C MET A 1 2.21 -5.91 27.71
N ASN A 2 3.10 -6.84 27.34
CA ASN A 2 4.47 -6.88 27.88
C ASN A 2 5.48 -6.11 27.02
N LYS A 3 5.22 -5.90 25.72
CA LYS A 3 5.90 -4.95 24.82
C LYS A 3 5.05 -4.74 23.56
N ILE A 4 5.13 -3.56 22.94
CA ILE A 4 4.53 -3.31 21.61
C ILE A 4 5.59 -3.63 20.56
N GLU A 5 5.23 -4.46 19.58
CA GLU A 5 6.15 -4.95 18.54
C GLU A 5 5.76 -4.51 17.13
N TRP A 6 4.56 -3.92 16.96
CA TRP A 6 4.06 -3.49 15.66
C TRP A 6 2.97 -2.41 15.79
N GLY A 7 2.80 -1.61 14.74
CA GLY A 7 1.77 -0.57 14.63
C GLY A 7 1.47 -0.18 13.18
N PRO A 8 0.40 0.59 12.93
CA PRO A 8 -0.03 0.94 11.57
C PRO A 8 0.92 1.89 10.83
N ASN A 9 1.84 2.55 11.55
CA ASN A 9 2.82 3.51 11.01
C ASN A 9 4.26 3.13 11.43
N TRP A 10 4.56 1.82 11.46
CA TRP A 10 5.81 1.29 12.04
C TRP A 10 7.08 1.62 11.24
N GLU A 11 6.94 1.88 9.93
CA GLU A 11 8.06 2.19 9.00
C GLU A 11 8.26 3.70 8.80
N GLU A 12 7.68 4.54 9.67
CA GLU A 12 7.76 5.99 9.55
C GLU A 12 9.19 6.52 9.73
N LEU A 13 9.52 7.63 9.05
CA LEU A 13 10.86 8.24 9.05
C LEU A 13 12.00 7.23 8.77
N LEU A 14 11.76 6.30 7.84
CA LEU A 14 12.71 5.23 7.48
C LEU A 14 13.01 4.27 8.66
N GLY A 15 12.03 4.08 9.54
CA GLY A 15 12.10 3.14 10.65
C GLY A 15 12.38 1.71 10.19
N GLY A 16 13.55 1.18 10.57
CA GLY A 16 14.01 -0.15 10.21
C GLY A 16 15.10 -0.17 9.12
N GLU A 17 15.70 -1.35 8.94
CA GLU A 17 16.80 -1.58 8.01
C GLU A 17 16.38 -1.38 6.55
N PHE A 18 17.30 -0.86 5.73
CA PHE A 18 17.04 -0.67 4.30
C PHE A 18 16.69 -1.98 3.59
N GLU A 19 17.30 -3.11 3.98
CA GLU A 19 16.99 -4.43 3.40
C GLU A 19 15.48 -4.75 3.47
N LYS A 20 14.85 -4.47 4.62
CA LYS A 20 13.40 -4.67 4.81
C LYS A 20 12.58 -3.71 3.97
N ARG A 21 12.95 -2.42 3.96
CA ARG A 21 12.25 -1.37 3.19
C ARG A 21 12.42 -1.51 1.68
N ALA A 22 13.53 -2.08 1.22
CA ALA A 22 13.84 -2.32 -0.17
C ALA A 22 12.94 -3.38 -0.82
N HIS A 23 12.07 -4.05 -0.06
CA HIS A 23 11.01 -4.94 -0.55
C HIS A 23 9.74 -4.21 -1.03
N ASP A 24 9.67 -2.88 -0.94
CA ASP A 24 8.59 -2.10 -1.56
C ASP A 24 8.49 -2.44 -3.06
N GLN A 25 7.26 -2.75 -3.50
CA GLN A 25 6.93 -3.12 -4.88
C GLN A 25 7.37 -2.06 -5.90
N ASN A 26 7.46 -0.80 -5.48
CA ASN A 26 7.88 0.31 -6.31
C ASN A 26 9.35 0.19 -6.76
N PHE A 27 10.18 -0.62 -6.06
CA PHE A 27 11.58 -0.86 -6.42
C PHE A 27 11.80 -2.02 -7.42
N ASN A 28 10.76 -2.76 -7.82
CA ASN A 28 10.92 -3.99 -8.62
C ASN A 28 11.64 -3.78 -9.97
N ALA A 29 11.55 -2.60 -10.56
CA ALA A 29 12.18 -2.25 -11.84
C ALA A 29 13.32 -1.23 -11.71
N MET A 30 13.89 -1.05 -10.51
CA MET A 30 14.92 -0.03 -10.23
C MET A 30 16.16 -0.62 -9.58
N GLN A 31 17.32 -0.01 -9.85
CA GLN A 31 18.55 -0.29 -9.10
C GLN A 31 18.50 0.39 -7.74
N LYS A 32 18.22 -0.39 -6.68
CA LYS A 32 17.92 0.14 -5.34
C LYS A 32 19.13 0.27 -4.40
N GLU A 33 20.27 -0.35 -4.72
CA GLU A 33 21.47 -0.36 -3.85
C GLU A 33 21.99 1.05 -3.53
N MET A 34 21.94 1.97 -4.50
CA MET A 34 22.38 3.36 -4.31
C MET A 34 21.59 4.07 -3.20
N TYR A 35 20.30 3.78 -3.05
CA TYR A 35 19.42 4.42 -2.07
C TYR A 35 19.58 3.90 -0.64
N GLY A 36 20.40 2.86 -0.45
CA GLY A 36 20.84 2.41 0.86
C GLY A 36 22.00 3.24 1.43
N GLN A 37 22.63 4.09 0.61
CA GLN A 37 23.70 4.98 1.04
C GLN A 37 23.11 6.21 1.76
N PHE A 38 23.79 6.68 2.80
CA PHE A 38 23.31 7.79 3.63
C PHE A 38 23.07 9.07 2.80
N GLU A 39 23.98 9.36 1.88
CA GLU A 39 23.96 10.56 1.03
C GLU A 39 22.82 10.54 0.00
N ASN A 40 22.35 9.35 -0.37
CA ASN A 40 21.30 9.12 -1.35
C ASN A 40 19.99 8.67 -0.70
N THR A 41 19.88 8.79 0.62
CA THR A 41 18.69 8.43 1.37
C THR A 41 17.57 9.42 1.05
N PHE A 42 16.44 8.92 0.57
CA PHE A 42 15.26 9.73 0.29
C PHE A 42 14.02 9.12 0.96
N MET A 43 13.05 9.97 1.28
CA MET A 43 11.77 9.56 1.80
C MET A 43 10.65 10.44 1.25
N MET A 44 9.48 9.84 1.04
CA MET A 44 8.28 10.55 0.60
C MET A 44 7.07 10.07 1.40
N TYR A 45 6.11 10.97 1.62
CA TYR A 45 4.84 10.65 2.27
C TYR A 45 3.79 10.29 1.22
N LEU A 46 3.01 9.23 1.47
CA LEU A 46 1.93 8.80 0.59
C LEU A 46 0.62 8.63 1.38
N PRO A 47 -0.10 9.71 1.68
CA PRO A 47 -1.43 9.63 2.28
C PRO A 47 -2.41 9.03 1.25
N ARG A 48 -3.13 7.98 1.65
CA ARG A 48 -4.14 7.34 0.79
C ARG A 48 -5.42 7.08 1.55
N LEU A 49 -6.51 7.04 0.79
CA LEU A 49 -7.86 6.73 1.24
C LEU A 49 -8.55 5.86 0.18
N CYS A 50 -9.80 5.48 0.39
CA CYS A 50 -10.50 4.65 -0.58
C CYS A 50 -10.70 5.43 -1.88
N GLU A 51 -10.27 4.86 -3.02
CA GLU A 51 -10.30 5.53 -4.33
C GLU A 51 -11.71 5.67 -4.92
N HIS A 52 -12.72 4.99 -4.34
CA HIS A 52 -14.12 5.02 -4.82
C HIS A 52 -14.23 4.77 -6.33
N CYS A 53 -13.54 3.72 -6.81
CA CYS A 53 -13.40 3.43 -8.23
C CYS A 53 -14.76 3.26 -8.93
N LEU A 54 -14.83 3.72 -10.18
CA LEU A 54 -15.98 3.49 -11.07
C LEU A 54 -16.27 2.00 -11.29
N ASN A 55 -15.22 1.17 -11.32
CA ASN A 55 -15.31 -0.30 -11.33
C ASN A 55 -14.63 -0.88 -10.08
N PRO A 56 -15.32 -0.96 -8.93
CA PRO A 56 -14.71 -1.32 -7.66
C PRO A 56 -14.58 -2.85 -7.50
N SER A 57 -13.34 -3.35 -7.40
CA SER A 57 -13.05 -4.77 -7.16
C SER A 57 -13.58 -5.28 -5.81
N CYS A 58 -13.65 -4.40 -4.81
CA CYS A 58 -14.21 -4.72 -3.49
C CYS A 58 -15.69 -5.08 -3.55
N VAL A 59 -16.48 -4.41 -4.41
CA VAL A 59 -17.91 -4.74 -4.63
C VAL A 59 -18.03 -6.01 -5.46
N ALA A 60 -17.21 -6.17 -6.50
CA ALA A 60 -17.25 -7.33 -7.39
C ALA A 60 -16.95 -8.66 -6.68
N THR A 61 -16.11 -8.64 -5.65
CA THR A 61 -15.67 -9.84 -4.91
C THR A 61 -16.54 -10.14 -3.68
N CYS A 62 -17.45 -9.23 -3.30
CA CYS A 62 -18.23 -9.36 -2.07
C CYS A 62 -19.14 -10.60 -2.11
N PRO A 63 -18.89 -11.64 -1.28
CA PRO A 63 -19.64 -12.91 -1.38
C PRO A 63 -21.13 -12.77 -1.04
N SER A 64 -21.50 -11.71 -0.32
CA SER A 64 -22.88 -11.38 0.04
C SER A 64 -23.57 -10.48 -0.98
N ALA A 65 -22.86 -9.94 -1.98
CA ALA A 65 -23.47 -9.15 -3.03
C ALA A 65 -24.18 -10.09 -4.03
N PRO A 66 -25.50 -9.96 -4.25
CA PRO A 66 -26.18 -10.78 -5.24
C PRO A 66 -25.59 -10.48 -6.62
N SER A 67 -25.41 -11.52 -7.43
CA SER A 67 -24.82 -11.51 -8.79
C SER A 67 -25.45 -10.49 -9.76
N THR A 68 -26.60 -9.91 -9.40
CA THR A 68 -27.31 -8.85 -10.12
C THR A 68 -26.86 -7.42 -9.79
N SER A 69 -26.06 -7.21 -8.74
CA SER A 69 -25.62 -5.89 -8.28
C SER A 69 -24.61 -5.23 -9.23
N VAL A 70 -23.82 -6.05 -9.93
CA VAL A 70 -22.84 -5.59 -10.94
C VAL A 70 -23.54 -4.97 -12.15
N LYS A 71 -24.80 -5.35 -12.43
CA LYS A 71 -25.59 -4.73 -13.52
C LYS A 71 -26.19 -3.37 -13.15
N LYS A 72 -26.20 -2.97 -11.88
CA LYS A 72 -26.85 -1.72 -11.44
C LYS A 72 -25.90 -0.51 -11.40
N MET A 73 -24.61 -0.71 -11.63
CA MET A 73 -23.61 0.37 -11.61
C MET A 73 -23.32 0.97 -12.99
N ALA A 74 -23.99 0.51 -14.06
CA ALA A 74 -23.85 1.03 -15.42
C ALA A 74 -24.98 1.98 -15.85
N LEU A 75 -25.80 2.47 -14.91
CA LEU A 75 -27.01 3.27 -15.19
C LEU A 75 -27.17 4.53 -14.31
N CYS A 76 -26.08 5.01 -13.72
CA CYS A 76 -25.95 6.41 -13.29
C CYS A 76 -24.67 7.00 -13.87
#